data_AF-A0A847XIX2-F1
#
_entry.id   AF-A0A847XIX2-F1
#
_cell.length_a   1.000
_cell.length_b   1.000
_cell.length_c   1.000
_cell.angle_alpha   90.00
_cell.angle_beta   90.00
_cell.angle_gamma   90.00
#
_symmetry.space_group_name_H-M   'P 1'
#
loop_
_entity.id
_entity.type
_entity.pdbx_description
1 polymer ?
#
loop_
_entity_poly.entity_id
_entity_poly.type
_entity_poly.pdbx_seq_one_letter_code
_entity_poly.pdbx_strand_id
1 'polypeptide(L)'
;NLYDFVVTADGSKLFTDSGIDLNEILAERLDGNFLVKEDAEIIEEDGKPVIFLFTTEDCPYCAWEQPVLEEVVESFGDAIVYKLRQGVLEDQEVFEEFGDGGVPLIVLGGKYYRIGAGVQAGEDLEKEYLTTHICNLTGGIPESICE
;
A
#
# COMPACT_ATOMS: atom_id res chain seq x y z
N ASN A 1 5.11 33.89 -20.05
CA ASN A 1 5.15 32.78 -19.08
C ASN A 1 3.75 32.58 -18.54
N LEU A 2 2.92 31.91 -19.33
CA LEU A 2 1.61 31.45 -18.89
C LEU A 2 1.84 29.99 -18.49
N TYR A 3 1.90 29.72 -17.19
CA TYR A 3 1.86 28.34 -16.71
C TYR A 3 0.41 27.90 -16.87
N ASP A 4 0.08 27.24 -17.97
CA ASP A 4 -1.23 26.64 -18.19
C ASP A 4 -1.29 25.36 -17.37
N PHE A 5 -1.81 25.47 -16.15
CA PHE A 5 -2.22 24.31 -15.38
C PHE A 5 -3.50 23.73 -16.02
N VAL A 6 -3.48 22.46 -16.37
CA VAL A 6 -4.62 21.77 -16.98
C VAL A 6 -5.20 20.80 -15.98
N VAL A 7 -6.50 20.90 -15.70
CA VAL A 7 -7.21 19.94 -14.84
C VAL A 7 -8.00 18.98 -15.73
N THR A 8 -8.00 17.69 -15.42
CA THR A 8 -8.83 16.70 -16.12
C THR A 8 -10.32 17.02 -15.97
N ALA A 9 -11.14 16.60 -16.92
CA ALA A 9 -12.58 16.92 -16.92
C ALA A 9 -13.33 16.39 -15.69
N ASP A 10 -12.82 15.31 -15.09
CA ASP A 10 -13.31 14.71 -13.85
C ASP A 10 -12.68 15.34 -12.58
N GLY A 11 -11.76 16.29 -12.72
CA GLY A 11 -11.12 16.98 -11.61
C GLY A 11 -10.03 16.18 -10.88
N SER A 12 -9.72 14.95 -11.33
CA SER A 12 -8.83 14.03 -10.61
C SER A 12 -7.34 14.40 -10.73
N LYS A 13 -6.92 15.05 -11.81
CA LYS A 13 -5.49 15.34 -12.07
C LYS A 13 -5.27 16.79 -12.44
N LEU A 14 -4.23 17.36 -11.86
CA LEU A 14 -3.70 18.69 -12.18
C LEU A 14 -2.36 18.51 -12.90
N PHE A 15 -2.34 18.75 -14.20
CA PHE A 15 -1.11 18.80 -14.96
C PHE A 15 -0.40 20.14 -14.72
N THR A 16 0.62 20.09 -13.87
CA THR A 16 1.72 21.07 -13.80
C THR A 16 2.96 20.47 -14.48
N ASP A 17 4.11 21.15 -14.47
CA ASP A 17 5.38 20.62 -15.02
C ASP A 17 5.77 19.23 -14.44
N SER A 18 5.23 18.85 -13.28
CA SER A 18 5.46 17.56 -12.63
C SER A 18 4.27 16.59 -12.64
N GLY A 19 3.05 17.03 -13.01
CA GLY A 19 1.83 16.22 -12.89
C GLY A 19 1.45 15.92 -11.44
N ILE A 20 0.30 16.37 -10.98
CA ILE A 20 -0.17 16.19 -9.60
C ILE A 20 -1.48 15.41 -9.63
N ASP A 21 -1.55 14.29 -8.92
CA ASP A 21 -2.81 13.59 -8.67
C ASP A 21 -3.52 14.24 -7.47
N LEU A 22 -4.67 14.87 -7.72
CA LEU A 22 -5.41 15.58 -6.69
C LEU A 22 -6.17 14.62 -5.77
N ASN A 23 -6.48 13.40 -6.24
CA ASN A 23 -7.13 12.40 -5.41
C ASN A 23 -6.18 11.90 -4.32
N GLU A 24 -4.89 11.76 -4.63
CA GLU A 24 -3.86 11.37 -3.64
C GLU A 24 -3.65 12.45 -2.55
N ILE A 25 -3.76 13.73 -2.94
CA ILE A 25 -3.64 14.86 -1.99
C ILE A 25 -4.85 14.94 -1.06
N LEU A 26 -6.03 14.61 -1.58
CA LEU A 26 -7.29 14.66 -0.84
C LEU A 26 -7.61 13.35 -0.12
N ALA A 27 -6.92 12.26 -0.45
CA ALA A 27 -7.07 10.99 0.21
C ALA A 27 -6.69 11.09 1.68
N GLU A 28 -7.55 10.52 2.54
CA GLU A 28 -7.28 10.44 3.95
C GLU A 28 -6.02 9.58 4.17
N ARG A 29 -5.04 10.17 4.86
CA ARG A 29 -3.82 9.48 5.26
C ARG A 29 -4.03 8.92 6.65
N LEU A 30 -3.93 7.61 6.75
CA LEU A 30 -3.94 6.88 8.00
C LEU A 30 -2.52 6.74 8.56
N ASP A 31 -2.42 6.15 9.74
CA ASP A 31 -1.14 5.86 10.38
C ASP A 31 -0.20 5.08 9.44
N GLY A 32 1.09 5.39 9.52
CA GLY A 32 2.11 4.86 8.59
C GLY A 32 2.10 5.50 7.20
N ASN A 33 1.33 6.59 7.00
CA ASN A 33 1.11 7.26 5.70
C ASN A 33 0.41 6.38 4.66
N PHE A 34 -0.42 5.44 5.11
CA PHE A 34 -1.28 4.68 4.22
C PHE A 34 -2.40 5.55 3.67
N LEU A 35 -2.65 5.44 2.36
CA LEU A 35 -3.83 5.98 1.71
C LEU A 35 -4.96 4.95 1.82
N VAL A 36 -6.20 5.44 1.92
CA VAL A 36 -7.41 4.60 2.00
C VAL A 36 -8.31 4.79 0.79
N LYS A 37 -8.83 3.68 0.27
CA LYS A 37 -9.89 3.65 -0.74
C LYS A 37 -11.18 3.16 -0.08
N GLU A 38 -11.99 4.10 0.40
CA GLU A 38 -13.17 3.84 1.25
C GLU A 38 -14.16 2.80 0.68
N ASP A 39 -14.45 2.89 -0.62
CA ASP A 39 -15.39 2.01 -1.32
C ASP A 39 -14.70 0.86 -2.08
N ALA A 40 -13.48 0.49 -1.69
CA ALA A 40 -12.78 -0.63 -2.31
C ALA A 40 -13.46 -1.98 -1.99
N GLU A 41 -13.68 -2.77 -3.03
CA GLU A 41 -13.87 -4.22 -2.86
C GLU A 41 -12.54 -4.82 -2.40
N ILE A 42 -12.58 -5.64 -1.34
CA ILE A 42 -11.36 -6.27 -0.82
C ILE A 42 -10.86 -7.27 -1.85
N ILE A 43 -9.60 -7.14 -2.24
CA ILE A 43 -8.94 -8.13 -3.08
C ILE A 43 -8.70 -9.37 -2.23
N GLU A 44 -9.37 -10.46 -2.59
CA GLU A 44 -9.34 -11.73 -1.86
C GLU A 44 -8.86 -12.89 -2.74
N GLU A 45 -8.22 -13.87 -2.12
CA GLU A 45 -7.94 -15.19 -2.70
C GLU A 45 -8.42 -16.25 -1.71
N ASP A 46 -9.28 -17.16 -2.19
CA ASP A 46 -9.96 -18.16 -1.34
C ASP A 46 -10.69 -17.56 -0.12
N GLY A 47 -11.26 -16.34 -0.28
CA GLY A 47 -12.00 -15.63 0.76
C GLY A 47 -11.12 -15.01 1.86
N LYS A 48 -9.82 -14.84 1.59
CA LYS A 48 -8.85 -14.21 2.50
C LYS A 48 -8.30 -12.95 1.86
N PRO A 49 -8.15 -11.84 2.61
CA PRO A 49 -7.54 -10.62 2.09
C PRO A 49 -6.12 -10.87 1.58
N VAL A 50 -5.79 -10.29 0.42
CA VAL A 50 -4.47 -10.41 -0.21
C VAL A 50 -3.59 -9.23 0.18
N ILE A 51 -2.37 -9.52 0.63
CA ILE A 51 -1.35 -8.52 1.00
C ILE A 51 -0.24 -8.56 -0.05
N PHE A 52 -0.07 -7.48 -0.80
CA PHE A 52 0.97 -7.36 -1.82
C PHE A 52 2.15 -6.53 -1.32
N LEU A 53 3.36 -6.98 -1.66
CA LEU A 53 4.56 -6.16 -1.65
C LEU A 53 5.21 -6.21 -3.03
N PHE A 54 5.24 -5.07 -3.71
CA PHE A 54 6.02 -4.88 -4.93
C PHE A 54 7.37 -4.26 -4.58
N THR A 55 8.44 -4.90 -5.05
CA THR A 55 9.83 -4.60 -4.68
C THR A 55 10.78 -4.84 -5.86
N THR A 56 12.04 -4.40 -5.75
CA THR A 56 13.12 -4.70 -6.70
C THR A 56 14.44 -4.94 -5.95
N GLU A 57 15.36 -5.70 -6.57
CA GLU A 57 16.63 -6.10 -5.93
C GLU A 57 17.55 -4.90 -5.59
N ASP A 58 17.53 -3.84 -6.38
CA ASP A 58 18.41 -2.66 -6.24
C ASP A 58 17.71 -1.47 -5.53
N CYS A 59 16.82 -1.75 -4.58
CA CYS A 59 16.04 -0.75 -3.87
C CYS A 59 16.34 -0.79 -2.35
N PRO A 60 17.11 0.17 -1.79
CA PRO A 60 17.46 0.17 -0.37
C PRO A 60 16.26 0.25 0.57
N TYR A 61 15.23 1.02 0.19
CA TYR A 61 13.99 1.11 0.97
C TYR A 61 13.22 -0.21 0.94
N CYS A 62 13.25 -0.93 -0.17
CA CYS A 62 12.61 -2.23 -0.29
C CYS A 62 13.33 -3.28 0.56
N ALA A 63 14.67 -3.26 0.58
CA ALA A 63 15.47 -4.13 1.44
C ALA A 63 15.24 -3.90 2.94
N TRP A 64 14.80 -2.69 3.32
CA TRP A 64 14.39 -2.39 4.68
C TRP A 64 12.95 -2.83 4.96
N GLU A 65 12.01 -2.51 4.06
CA GLU A 65 10.58 -2.74 4.26
C GLU A 65 10.19 -4.22 4.19
N GLN A 66 10.80 -4.96 3.27
CA GLN A 66 10.45 -6.36 3.01
C GLN A 66 10.52 -7.23 4.28
N PRO A 67 11.63 -7.29 5.04
CA PRO A 67 11.69 -8.12 6.24
C PRO A 67 10.71 -7.65 7.34
N VAL A 68 10.43 -6.35 7.42
CA VAL A 68 9.48 -5.80 8.40
C VAL A 68 8.06 -6.28 8.09
N LEU A 69 7.64 -6.16 6.84
CA LEU A 69 6.33 -6.63 6.41
C LEU A 69 6.22 -8.15 6.47
N GLU A 70 7.25 -8.89 6.07
CA GLU A 70 7.31 -10.36 6.15
C GLU A 70 7.06 -10.85 7.59
N GLU A 71 7.70 -10.24 8.58
CA GLU A 71 7.48 -10.58 9.99
C GLU A 71 6.02 -10.35 10.43
N VAL A 72 5.41 -9.24 9.99
CA VAL A 72 4.01 -8.95 10.30
C VAL A 72 3.09 -9.98 9.64
N VAL A 73 3.20 -10.21 8.32
CA VAL A 73 2.29 -11.13 7.60
C VAL A 73 2.44 -12.57 8.06
N GLU A 74 3.63 -12.99 8.49
CA GLU A 74 3.85 -14.31 9.11
C GLU A 74 3.01 -14.50 10.38
N SER A 75 2.83 -13.45 11.19
CA SER A 75 2.02 -13.50 12.42
C SER A 75 0.52 -13.73 12.17
N PHE A 76 0.02 -13.34 10.99
CA PHE A 76 -1.37 -13.55 10.59
C PHE A 76 -1.62 -14.96 10.00
N GLY A 77 -0.58 -15.62 9.51
CA GLY A 77 -0.65 -16.98 8.97
C GLY A 77 -1.79 -17.16 7.97
N ASP A 78 -2.66 -18.13 8.23
CA ASP A 78 -3.76 -18.50 7.33
C ASP A 78 -4.89 -17.45 7.23
N ALA A 79 -4.85 -16.35 7.98
CA ALA A 79 -5.89 -15.30 7.90
C ALA A 79 -5.80 -14.45 6.62
N ILE A 80 -4.66 -14.47 5.93
CA ILE A 80 -4.37 -13.66 4.74
C ILE A 80 -3.67 -14.48 3.66
N VAL A 81 -3.51 -13.89 2.47
CA VAL A 81 -2.63 -14.39 1.41
C VAL A 81 -1.54 -13.36 1.12
N TYR A 82 -0.28 -13.68 1.39
CA TYR A 82 0.84 -12.79 1.10
C TYR A 82 1.42 -13.04 -0.29
N LYS A 83 1.60 -11.96 -1.06
CA LYS A 83 2.15 -11.94 -2.42
C LYS A 83 3.34 -10.99 -2.51
N LEU A 84 4.54 -11.53 -2.39
CA LEU A 84 5.77 -10.84 -2.73
C LEU A 84 5.95 -10.80 -4.25
N ARG A 85 6.22 -9.62 -4.80
CA ARG A 85 6.41 -9.37 -6.24
C ARG A 85 7.74 -8.69 -6.47
N GLN A 86 8.70 -9.45 -7.00
CA GLN A 86 10.00 -8.96 -7.42
C GLN A 86 9.87 -8.40 -8.84
N GLY A 87 9.58 -7.09 -8.93
CA GLY A 87 9.21 -6.40 -10.16
C GLY A 87 7.70 -6.24 -10.35
N VAL A 88 7.30 -5.79 -11.55
CA VAL A 88 5.95 -5.28 -11.84
C VAL A 88 5.19 -6.11 -12.89
N LEU A 89 5.75 -7.23 -13.33
CA LEU A 89 5.16 -8.06 -14.39
C LEU A 89 4.01 -8.94 -13.89
N GLU A 90 4.08 -9.38 -12.64
CA GLU A 90 3.03 -10.14 -11.97
C GLU A 90 2.11 -9.16 -11.24
N ASP A 91 0.79 -9.41 -11.28
CA ASP A 91 -0.22 -8.53 -10.69
C ASP A 91 -0.08 -7.05 -11.12
N GLN A 92 0.32 -6.85 -12.39
CA GLN A 92 0.58 -5.52 -12.97
C GLN A 92 -0.62 -4.57 -12.83
N GLU A 93 -1.85 -5.08 -12.95
CA GLU A 93 -3.07 -4.28 -12.78
C GLU A 93 -3.17 -3.68 -11.37
N VAL A 94 -2.76 -4.42 -10.33
CA VAL A 94 -2.71 -3.94 -8.95
C VAL A 94 -1.58 -2.91 -8.81
N PHE A 95 -0.42 -3.17 -9.40
CA PHE A 95 0.70 -2.22 -9.37
C PHE A 95 0.34 -0.88 -10.04
N GLU A 96 -0.33 -0.92 -11.19
CA GLU A 96 -0.74 0.26 -11.94
C GLU A 96 -1.89 1.03 -11.28
N GLU A 97 -2.79 0.33 -10.58
CA GLU A 97 -3.91 0.95 -9.89
C GLU A 97 -3.48 1.72 -8.63
N PHE A 98 -2.57 1.13 -7.84
CA PHE A 98 -2.20 1.67 -6.53
C PHE A 98 -0.81 2.36 -6.49
N GLY A 99 0.00 2.18 -7.54
CA GLY A 99 1.35 2.72 -7.64
C GLY A 99 1.47 3.88 -8.62
N ASP A 100 2.56 4.63 -8.49
CA ASP A 100 2.98 5.68 -9.43
C ASP A 100 4.21 5.26 -10.26
N GLY A 101 4.58 3.98 -10.18
CA GLY A 101 5.84 3.42 -10.69
C GLY A 101 6.95 3.30 -9.64
N GLY A 102 6.74 3.80 -8.42
CA GLY A 102 7.65 3.68 -7.30
C GLY A 102 7.60 2.34 -6.56
N VAL A 103 8.70 1.97 -5.92
CA VAL A 103 8.81 0.83 -5.01
C VAL A 103 9.59 1.23 -3.72
N PRO A 104 9.33 0.59 -2.56
CA PRO A 104 8.34 -0.48 -2.37
C PRO A 104 6.91 0.05 -2.47
N LEU A 105 6.01 -0.75 -3.03
CA LEU A 105 4.56 -0.49 -2.99
C LEU A 105 3.92 -1.59 -2.15
N ILE A 106 3.20 -1.18 -1.11
CA ILE A 106 2.45 -2.06 -0.21
C ILE A 106 0.98 -1.87 -0.52
N VAL A 107 0.26 -2.96 -0.78
CA VAL A 107 -1.20 -2.94 -0.98
C VAL A 107 -1.83 -3.98 -0.07
N LEU A 108 -2.66 -3.53 0.86
CA LEU A 108 -3.36 -4.35 1.83
C LEU A 108 -4.82 -4.48 1.39
N GLY A 109 -5.17 -5.64 0.84
CA GLY A 109 -6.51 -5.99 0.37
C GLY A 109 -7.12 -5.04 -0.64
N GLY A 110 -6.32 -4.25 -1.38
CA GLY A 110 -6.81 -3.21 -2.29
C GLY A 110 -7.49 -2.02 -1.60
N LYS A 111 -7.49 -1.96 -0.26
CA LYS A 111 -8.14 -0.90 0.52
C LYS A 111 -7.13 0.09 1.08
N TYR A 112 -6.06 -0.40 1.68
CA TYR A 112 -4.99 0.44 2.21
C TYR A 112 -3.75 0.26 1.35
N TYR A 113 -3.10 1.34 0.97
CA TYR A 113 -1.89 1.24 0.16
C TYR A 113 -0.90 2.36 0.48
N ARG A 114 0.38 2.09 0.24
CA ARG A 114 1.46 3.06 0.46
C ARG A 114 2.60 2.82 -0.51
N ILE A 115 3.07 3.90 -1.11
CA ILE A 115 4.33 3.94 -1.86
C ILE A 115 5.43 4.41 -0.89
N GLY A 116 6.51 3.64 -0.80
CA GLY A 116 7.63 3.89 0.09
C GLY A 116 7.62 3.04 1.37
N ALA A 117 8.70 3.21 2.13
CA ALA A 117 9.00 2.43 3.32
C ALA A 117 8.82 3.24 4.63
N GLY A 118 8.57 2.54 5.73
CA GLY A 118 8.35 3.07 7.08
C GLY A 118 9.57 3.61 7.81
N VAL A 119 10.73 3.74 7.14
CA VAL A 119 12.05 4.01 7.76
C VAL A 119 12.04 5.19 8.74
N GLN A 120 11.25 6.24 8.46
CA GLN A 120 11.20 7.43 9.32
C GLN A 120 10.48 7.18 10.65
N ALA A 121 9.48 6.30 10.68
CA ALA A 121 8.81 5.90 11.91
C ALA A 121 9.69 4.94 12.73
N GLY A 122 10.48 4.13 12.03
CA GLY A 122 11.25 3.05 12.63
C GLY A 122 10.45 1.74 12.66
N GLU A 123 11.16 0.65 12.91
CA GLU A 123 10.65 -0.71 12.74
C GLU A 123 9.44 -1.02 13.64
N ASP A 124 9.50 -0.68 14.93
CA ASP A 124 8.42 -1.01 15.88
C ASP A 124 7.08 -0.34 15.51
N LEU A 125 7.12 0.95 15.17
CA LEU A 125 5.93 1.68 14.75
C LEU A 125 5.43 1.23 13.38
N GLU A 126 6.34 0.91 12.45
CA GLU A 126 5.94 0.37 11.16
C GLU A 126 5.17 -0.95 11.32
N LYS A 127 5.66 -1.85 12.19
CA LYS A 127 4.97 -3.10 12.53
C LYS A 127 3.60 -2.84 13.13
N GLU A 128 3.47 -1.87 14.03
CA GLU A 128 2.20 -1.48 14.65
C GLU A 128 1.18 -0.99 13.60
N TYR A 129 1.62 -0.13 12.68
CA TYR A 129 0.75 0.40 11.61
C TYR A 129 0.30 -0.68 10.64
N LEU A 130 1.24 -1.51 10.15
CA LEU A 130 0.93 -2.64 9.28
C LEU A 130 -0.05 -3.60 9.96
N THR A 131 0.20 -3.95 11.22
CA THR A 131 -0.66 -4.85 12.01
C THR A 131 -2.06 -4.26 12.15
N THR A 132 -2.17 -2.98 12.49
CA THR A 132 -3.46 -2.29 12.65
C THR A 132 -4.30 -2.36 11.37
N HIS A 133 -3.69 -2.07 10.21
CA HIS A 133 -4.39 -2.09 8.93
C HIS A 133 -4.80 -3.51 8.52
N ILE A 134 -3.95 -4.52 8.74
CA ILE A 134 -4.27 -5.91 8.45
C ILE A 134 -5.36 -6.45 9.40
N CYS A 135 -5.35 -6.07 10.68
CA CYS A 135 -6.43 -6.38 11.62
C CYS A 135 -7.77 -5.80 11.17
N ASN A 136 -7.79 -4.56 10.68
CA ASN A 136 -9.01 -3.95 10.13
C ASN A 136 -9.52 -4.70 8.88
N LEU A 137 -8.62 -5.17 8.02
CA LEU A 137 -8.94 -5.95 6.83
C LEU A 137 -9.52 -7.33 7.13
N THR A 138 -8.96 -7.99 8.14
CA THR A 138 -9.34 -9.36 8.53
C THR A 138 -10.53 -9.40 9.49
N GLY A 139 -11.06 -8.23 9.89
CA GLY A 139 -12.11 -8.15 10.90
C GLY A 139 -11.64 -8.60 12.29
N GLY A 140 -10.35 -8.40 12.61
CA GLY A 140 -9.74 -8.74 13.90
C GLY A 140 -9.20 -10.16 14.00
N ILE A 141 -8.93 -10.84 12.88
CA ILE A 141 -8.46 -12.24 12.88
C ILE A 141 -6.99 -12.31 12.44
N PRO A 142 -6.09 -12.95 13.22
CA PRO A 142 -6.36 -13.67 14.46
C PRO A 142 -6.43 -12.75 15.70
N GLU A 143 -7.33 -13.06 16.64
CA GLU A 143 -7.51 -12.30 17.90
C GLU A 143 -6.19 -12.18 18.70
N SER A 144 -5.33 -13.20 18.68
CA SER A 144 -4.04 -13.17 19.39
C SER A 144 -3.06 -12.09 18.92
N ILE A 145 -3.31 -11.50 17.75
CA ILE A 145 -2.51 -10.42 17.18
C ILE A 145 -3.30 -9.09 17.22
N CYS A 146 -4.62 -9.15 17.08
CA CYS A 146 -5.48 -7.97 16.96
C CYS A 146 -6.12 -7.46 18.27
N GLU A 147 -6.04 -8.21 19.38
CA GLU A 147 -6.56 -7.84 20.72
C GLU A 147 -5.48 -7.75 21.81
#